data_AF-A0A9X3DC12-F1
#
_entry.id   AF-A0A9X3DC12-F1
#
_cell.length_a   1.000
_cell.length_b   1.000
_cell.length_c   1.000
_cell.angle_alpha   90.00
_cell.angle_beta   90.00
_cell.angle_gamma   90.00
#
_symmetry.space_group_name_H-M   'P 1'
#
loop_
_entity.id
_entity.type
_entity.pdbx_description
1 polymer ?
#
loop_
_entity_poly.entity_id
_entity_poly.type
_entity_poly.pdbx_seq_one_letter_code
_entity_poly.pdbx_strand_id
1 'polypeptide(L)' 'MQNILTQQDYKNVLNRIEFLLSKGSQAISNDEIHEITSLRQRASQFEREFYDLTIPDKSLQQSI' A
#
# COMPACT_ATOMS: atom_id res chain seq x y z
N MET A 1 -2.93 7.58 -14.11
CA MET A 1 -2.24 6.91 -12.98
C MET A 1 -2.06 5.45 -13.37
N GLN A 2 -0.86 4.88 -13.24
CA GLN A 2 -0.63 3.46 -13.57
C GLN A 2 -1.10 2.60 -12.39
N ASN A 3 -2.00 1.64 -12.62
CA ASN A 3 -2.44 0.73 -11.57
C ASN A 3 -1.37 -0.34 -11.31
N ILE A 4 -1.33 -0.85 -10.08
CA ILE A 4 -0.57 -2.05 -9.74
C ILE A 4 -1.40 -3.23 -10.22
N LEU A 5 -0.84 -4.11 -11.05
CA LEU A 5 -1.60 -5.21 -11.66
C LEU A 5 -1.15 -6.58 -11.16
N THR A 6 0.06 -6.67 -10.57
CA THR A 6 0.65 -7.93 -10.12
C THR A 6 1.17 -7.82 -8.69
N GLN A 7 1.27 -8.97 -8.01
CA GLN A 7 1.90 -9.04 -6.69
C GLN A 7 3.37 -8.57 -6.71
N GLN A 8 4.08 -8.78 -7.83
CA GLN A 8 5.45 -8.30 -7.98
C GLN A 8 5.51 -6.77 -8.03
N ASP A 9 4.58 -6.14 -8.75
CA ASP A 9 4.48 -4.67 -8.79
C ASP A 9 4.13 -4.10 -7.41
N TYR A 10 3.23 -4.77 -6.68
CA TYR A 10 2.89 -4.41 -5.31
C TYR A 10 4.12 -4.46 -4.39
N LYS A 11 4.90 -5.54 -4.45
CA LYS A 11 6.15 -5.68 -3.70
C LYS A 11 7.18 -4.60 -4.07
N ASN A 12 7.29 -4.27 -5.35
CA ASN A 12 8.17 -3.19 -5.81
C ASN A 12 7.76 -1.83 -5.25
N VAL A 13 6.44 -1.55 -5.20
CA VAL A 13 5.89 -0.33 -4.60
C VAL A 13 6.18 -0.27 -3.10
N LEU A 14 5.99 -1.36 -2.36
CA LEU A 14 6.32 -1.43 -0.93
C LEU A 14 7.81 -1.19 -0.67
N ASN A 15 8.70 -1.86 -1.41
CA ASN A 15 10.14 -1.67 -1.30
C ASN A 15 10.55 -0.21 -1.59
N ARG A 16 9.86 0.46 -2.53
CA ARG A 16 10.12 1.87 -2.83
C ARG A 16 9.68 2.79 -1.69
N ILE A 17 8.52 2.53 -1.10
CA ILE A 17 8.05 3.27 0.09
C ILE A 17 9.06 3.10 1.22
N GLU A 18 9.49 1.87 1.49
CA GLU A 18 10.48 1.56 2.52
C GLU A 18 11.81 2.29 2.26
N PHE A 19 12.30 2.28 1.02
CA PHE A 19 13.52 3.00 0.64
C PHE A 19 13.41 4.51 0.91
N LEU A 20 12.28 5.14 0.56
CA LEU A 20 12.07 6.57 0.78
C LEU A 20 11.96 6.91 2.28
N LEU A 21 11.33 6.03 3.07
CA LEU A 21 11.21 6.20 4.52
C LEU A 21 12.50 5.87 5.28
N SER A 22 13.31 4.95 4.76
CA SER A 22 14.55 4.48 5.36
C SER A 22 15.73 5.42 5.13
N LYS A 23 15.50 6.63 4.60
CA LYS A 23 16.54 7.67 4.44
C LYS A 23 17.19 8.16 5.75
N GLY A 24 16.83 7.58 6.90
CA GLY A 24 17.54 7.76 8.15
C GLY A 24 17.51 9.21 8.62
N SER A 25 18.67 9.87 8.64
CA SER A 25 18.91 11.23 9.13
C SER A 25 18.78 12.33 8.08
N GLN A 26 18.50 12.00 6.82
CA GLN A 26 18.14 12.99 5.81
C GLN A 26 16.64 13.31 5.93
N ALA A 27 16.32 14.60 6.07
CA ALA A 27 14.93 15.05 6.05
C ALA A 27 14.27 14.62 4.75
N ILE A 28 13.08 14.02 4.86
CA ILE A 28 12.28 13.64 3.69
C ILE A 28 11.82 14.92 3.01
N SER A 29 12.14 15.06 1.72
CA SER A 29 11.75 16.22 0.93
C SER A 29 10.25 16.21 0.65
N ASN A 30 9.63 17.38 0.41
CA ASN A 30 8.21 17.43 0.06
C ASN A 30 7.87 16.57 -1.17
N ASP A 31 8.74 16.53 -2.18
CA ASP A 31 8.55 15.66 -3.35
C ASP A 31 8.51 14.17 -2.98
N GLU A 32 9.33 13.75 -2.02
CA GLU A 32 9.37 12.37 -1.54
C GLU A 32 8.11 12.04 -0.71
N ILE A 33 7.59 13.01 0.05
CA ILE A 33 6.29 12.87 0.74
C ILE A 33 5.17 12.68 -0.27
N HIS A 34 5.15 13.46 -1.35
CA HIS A 34 4.18 13.30 -2.43
C HIS A 34 4.33 11.93 -3.13
N GLU A 35 5.55 11.47 -3.37
CA GLU A 35 5.82 10.15 -3.95
C GLU A 35 5.33 9.04 -3.01
N ILE A 36 5.67 9.08 -1.72
CA ILE A 36 5.19 8.11 -0.72
C ILE A 36 3.67 8.09 -0.67
N THR A 37 3.02 9.26 -0.68
CA THR A 37 1.56 9.37 -0.64
C THR A 37 0.92 8.71 -1.85
N SER A 38 1.45 8.98 -3.05
CA SER A 38 0.99 8.37 -4.31
C SER A 38 1.19 6.86 -4.31
N LEU A 39 2.35 6.38 -3.87
CA LEU A 39 2.66 4.94 -3.77
C LEU A 39 1.73 4.22 -2.79
N ARG A 40 1.45 4.83 -1.63
CA ARG A 40 0.51 4.28 -0.63
C ARG A 40 -0.92 4.19 -1.17
N GLN A 41 -1.38 5.21 -1.89
CA GLN A 41 -2.71 5.17 -2.51
C GLN A 41 -2.84 4.04 -3.52
N ARG A 42 -1.81 3.83 -4.37
CA ARG A 42 -1.77 2.73 -5.34
C ARG A 42 -1.74 1.36 -4.66
N ALA A 43 -0.94 1.21 -3.61
CA ALA A 43 -0.90 -0.02 -2.81
C ALA A 43 -2.25 -0.33 -2.17
N SER A 44 -2.91 0.68 -1.58
CA SER A 44 -4.24 0.51 -0.98
C SER A 44 -5.31 0.15 -2.00
N GLN A 45 -5.23 0.70 -3.21
CA GLN A 45 -6.14 0.31 -4.30
C GLN A 45 -5.95 -1.16 -4.69
N PHE A 46 -4.70 -1.59 -4.88
CA PHE A 46 -4.39 -2.99 -5.16
C PHE A 46 -4.88 -3.92 -4.03
N GLU A 47 -4.69 -3.52 -2.78
CA GLU A 47 -5.17 -4.27 -1.62
C GLU A 47 -6.68 -4.43 -1.62
N ARG A 48 -7.43 -3.38 -1.95
CA ARG A 48 -8.90 -3.46 -2.06
C ARG A 48 -9.34 -4.40 -3.19
N GLU A 49 -8.67 -4.32 -4.34
CA GLU A 49 -9.03 -5.11 -5.53
C GLU A 49 -8.66 -6.60 -5.39
N PHE A 50 -7.54 -6.92 -4.71
CA PHE A 50 -7.02 -8.28 -4.61
C PHE A 50 -7.30 -8.98 -3.27
N TYR A 51 -7.35 -8.23 -2.17
CA TYR A 51 -7.51 -8.80 -0.83
C TYR A 51 -8.87 -8.54 -0.21
N ASP A 52 -9.79 -7.89 -0.94
CA ASP A 52 -11.15 -7.55 -0.56
C ASP A 52 -11.44 -7.79 0.93
N LEU A 53 -10.88 -6.91 1.78
CA LEU A 53 -11.04 -6.96 3.24
C LEU A 53 -12.52 -6.73 3.65
N THR A 54 -13.42 -6.62 2.67
CA THR A 54 -14.87 -6.58 2.82
C THR A 54 -15.55 -7.93 2.62
N ILE A 55 -14.80 -9.04 2.59
CA ILE A 55 -15.34 -10.28 3.14
C ILE A 55 -15.25 -10.12 4.66
N PRO A 56 -16.32 -9.67 5.38
CA PRO A 56 -16.40 -9.99 6.78
C PRO A 56 -16.29 -11.50 6.83
N ASP A 57 -15.26 -11.96 7.51
CA ASP A 57 -15.15 -13.30 8.04
C ASP A 57 -16.57 -13.79 8.38
N LYS A 58 -17.18 -14.63 7.52
CA LYS A 58 -18.52 -15.20 7.79
C LYS A 58 -18.50 -16.09 9.05
N SER A 59 -17.32 -16.31 9.64
CA SER A 59 -17.11 -16.93 10.95
C SER A 59 -17.33 -15.97 12.14
N LEU A 60 -17.51 -14.66 11.94
CA LEU A 60 -17.94 -13.72 12.98
C LEU A 60 -19.47 -13.55 13.09
N GLN A 61 -20.27 -14.28 12.29
CA GLN A 61 -21.74 -14.27 12.36
C GLN A 61 -22.35 -15.40 13.21
N GLN A 62 -21.66 -15.91 14.23
CA GLN A 62 -22.33 -16.75 15.24
C GLN A 62 -21.95 -16.39 16.67
N SER A 63 -23.00 -16.20 17.47
CA SER A 63 -23.08 -15.71 18.85
C SER A 63 -23.32 -14.20 18.86
N ILE A 64 -24.50 -13.67 19.18
CA ILE A 64 -25.56 -14.12 20.10
C ILE A 64 -26.92 -13.67 19.56
#